data_AF-A0A1Q4ZEX1-F1
#
_entry.id   AF-A0A1Q4ZEX1-F1
#
_cell.length_a   1.000
_cell.length_b   1.000
_cell.length_c   1.000
_cell.angle_alpha   90.00
_cell.angle_beta   90.00
_cell.angle_gamma   90.00
#
_symmetry.space_group_name_H-M   'P 1'
#
loop_
_entity.id
_entity.type
_entity.pdbx_description
1 polymer ?
#
loop_
_entity_poly.entity_id
_entity_poly.type
_entity_poly.pdbx_seq_one_letter_code
_entity_poly.pdbx_strand_id
1 'polypeptide(L)'
;MSTRRKFLGSATAAGAMAFLGAPQAAVAEGGSTSPGPDPVAWKLPARDTILAAETGTQKHYGALRAELINHLSPVIVIQNDDQGGLYTLVHNGEQESLHPVSEIFELAKSIAHIPLGIYSIIAPYLGRRLPDLPSSARLDQHDVDMVAFKGPEAKDWIGPLRDFGTTLTTARQQLGNADLAQRLEASSAQILDGALDFIHRSVRHGQFDMESFENFTGPLSDAIRTNMWHASKAQIEGVENLMGRWRERIGEEDWPGLYVVVLSIWTTSALNQNSIIVRQLMDPAKADSHLIDLPTAQLPADPVFVAFDNLARIVQDNVAAEMVFPVDQDLADALKGPEDLLAQEILHQLACPYRSATAARKAAGAAS
;
A
#
# COMPACT_ATOMS: atom_id res chain seq x y z
N MET A 1 12.55 23.22 -13.53
CA MET A 1 12.03 23.06 -12.15
C MET A 1 12.43 21.68 -11.67
N SER A 2 13.37 21.61 -10.73
CA SER A 2 13.91 20.35 -10.19
C SER A 2 12.90 19.77 -9.20
N THR A 3 12.20 18.70 -9.59
CA THR A 3 11.44 17.88 -8.65
C THR A 3 12.43 17.04 -7.84
N ARG A 4 12.98 17.65 -6.78
CA ARG A 4 13.54 16.91 -5.65
C ARG A 4 12.49 15.91 -5.20
N ARG A 5 12.82 14.61 -5.30
CA ARG A 5 12.11 13.53 -4.62
C ARG A 5 12.09 13.90 -3.12
N LYS A 6 10.96 14.43 -2.65
CA LYS A 6 10.65 14.39 -1.22
C LYS A 6 10.36 12.93 -0.91
N PHE A 7 11.36 12.23 -0.41
CA PHE A 7 11.14 11.03 0.38
C PHE A 7 10.40 11.47 1.65
N LEU A 8 9.08 11.28 1.64
CA LEU A 8 8.17 11.25 2.78
C LEU A 8 7.39 9.94 2.53
N GLY A 9 7.54 8.90 3.34
CA GLY A 9 7.01 8.91 4.71
C GLY A 9 5.63 8.28 4.65
N SER A 10 5.59 6.95 4.57
CA SER A 10 4.48 6.03 4.92
C SER A 10 4.79 4.66 4.30
N ALA A 11 5.85 4.04 4.79
CA ALA A 11 5.83 2.59 4.86
C ALA A 11 4.98 2.26 6.09
N THR A 12 3.68 2.02 5.91
CA THR A 12 2.94 1.20 6.87
C THR A 12 3.43 -0.24 6.70
N ALA A 13 4.66 -0.48 7.16
CA ALA A 13 4.87 -1.73 7.85
C ALA A 13 3.92 -1.64 9.03
N ALA A 14 2.89 -2.49 9.05
CA ALA A 14 2.30 -2.87 10.32
C ALA A 14 3.49 -3.26 11.20
N GLY A 15 3.87 -2.36 12.11
CA GLY A 15 4.84 -2.59 13.17
C GLY A 15 4.20 -3.59 14.10
N ALA A 16 4.12 -4.83 13.63
CA ALA A 16 3.84 -5.96 14.48
C ALA A 16 4.98 -5.96 15.50
N MET A 17 4.63 -5.72 16.76
CA MET A 17 5.35 -6.35 17.87
C MET A 17 5.15 -7.87 17.75
N ALA A 18 5.73 -8.46 16.70
CA ALA A 18 5.92 -9.88 16.54
C ALA A 18 7.40 -10.13 16.86
N PHE A 19 7.71 -10.34 18.14
CA PHE A 19 9.02 -10.80 18.55
C PHE A 19 8.93 -12.14 19.27
N LEU A 20 9.08 -13.18 18.43
CA LEU A 20 9.77 -14.46 18.59
C LEU A 20 9.97 -15.04 20.02
N GLY A 21 9.27 -16.14 20.26
CA GLY A 21 9.87 -17.41 20.74
C GLY A 21 10.29 -17.49 22.20
N ALA A 22 9.39 -17.93 23.07
CA ALA A 22 9.73 -18.36 24.43
C ALA A 22 10.46 -19.72 24.42
N PRO A 23 11.62 -19.88 25.09
CA PRO A 23 12.12 -21.19 25.46
C PRO A 23 11.49 -21.63 26.79
N GLN A 24 10.93 -22.84 26.80
CA GLN A 24 10.58 -23.57 28.02
C GLN A 24 11.86 -23.90 28.81
N ALA A 25 11.89 -23.55 30.10
CA ALA A 25 12.92 -24.02 31.02
C ALA A 25 12.35 -25.12 31.94
N ALA A 26 12.94 -26.30 31.83
CA ALA A 26 12.72 -27.44 32.71
C ALA A 26 13.43 -27.24 34.06
N VAL A 27 12.84 -27.85 35.09
CA VAL A 27 13.24 -27.79 36.50
C VAL A 27 14.46 -28.69 36.76
N ALA A 28 15.41 -28.23 37.58
CA ALA A 28 16.27 -29.10 38.37
C ALA A 28 16.66 -28.44 39.70
N GLU A 29 16.44 -29.18 40.79
CA GLU A 29 16.77 -28.85 42.17
C GLU A 29 18.26 -29.04 42.47
N GLY A 30 18.78 -28.30 43.47
CA GLY A 30 19.96 -28.74 44.22
C GLY A 30 20.74 -27.65 44.96
N GLY A 31 20.55 -27.58 46.29
CA GLY A 31 21.66 -27.48 47.25
C GLY A 31 22.30 -26.12 47.56
N SER A 32 21.82 -25.49 48.64
CA SER A 32 22.58 -24.86 49.74
C SER A 32 24.00 -24.33 49.49
N THR A 33 24.16 -23.00 49.60
CA THR A 33 24.97 -22.29 50.62
C THR A 33 24.77 -20.80 50.36
N SER A 34 24.19 -20.01 51.29
CA SER A 34 23.94 -18.57 51.07
C SER A 34 25.24 -17.77 50.99
N PRO A 35 25.61 -17.22 49.82
CA PRO A 35 26.40 -16.01 49.77
C PRO A 35 25.43 -14.84 50.02
N GLY A 36 25.93 -13.68 50.47
CA GLY A 36 25.16 -12.45 50.34
C GLY A 36 24.65 -12.35 48.89
N PRO A 37 23.38 -11.98 48.68
CA PRO A 37 22.71 -12.20 47.41
C PRO A 37 23.48 -11.56 46.26
N ASP A 38 23.85 -12.40 45.29
CA ASP A 38 24.51 -11.96 44.09
C ASP A 38 23.60 -10.96 43.37
N PRO A 39 24.03 -9.70 43.18
CA PRO A 39 23.21 -8.70 42.48
C PRO A 39 22.88 -9.11 41.05
N VAL A 40 23.55 -10.10 40.47
CA VAL A 40 23.17 -10.72 39.19
C VAL A 40 22.00 -11.70 39.35
N ALA A 41 21.94 -12.45 40.45
CA ALA A 41 20.91 -13.46 40.71
C ALA A 41 19.51 -12.87 40.91
N TRP A 42 19.40 -11.62 41.36
CA TRP A 42 18.11 -10.93 41.48
C TRP A 42 17.69 -10.14 40.25
N LYS A 43 18.67 -9.76 39.41
CA LYS A 43 18.41 -8.98 38.20
C LYS A 43 17.58 -9.77 37.19
N LEU A 44 17.80 -11.08 37.08
CA LEU A 44 17.04 -11.94 36.17
C LEU A 44 15.57 -12.05 36.58
N PRO A 45 15.21 -12.50 37.81
CA PRO A 45 13.81 -12.54 38.26
C PRO A 45 13.09 -11.18 38.21
N ALA A 46 13.80 -10.09 38.55
CA ALA A 46 13.23 -8.74 38.48
C ALA A 46 12.92 -8.33 37.03
N ARG A 47 13.84 -8.61 36.09
CA ARG A 47 13.62 -8.36 34.65
C ARG A 47 12.47 -9.19 34.11
N ASP A 48 12.42 -10.46 34.45
CA ASP A 48 11.35 -11.37 34.01
C ASP A 48 9.99 -10.91 34.53
N THR A 49 9.92 -10.43 35.77
CA THR A 49 8.69 -9.86 36.35
C THR A 49 8.23 -8.62 35.59
N ILE A 50 9.14 -7.73 35.21
CA ILE A 50 8.81 -6.53 34.41
C ILE A 50 8.31 -6.94 33.01
N LEU A 51 8.95 -7.91 32.35
CA LEU A 51 8.51 -8.43 31.05
C LEU A 51 7.17 -9.17 31.12
N ALA A 52 6.86 -9.80 32.26
CA ALA A 52 5.56 -10.41 32.48
C ALA A 52 4.43 -9.37 32.58
N ALA A 53 4.70 -8.17 33.10
CA ALA A 53 3.73 -7.07 33.09
C ALA A 53 3.36 -6.67 31.66
N GLU A 54 4.35 -6.57 30.77
CA GLU A 54 4.12 -6.31 29.34
C GLU A 54 3.29 -7.41 28.68
N THR A 55 3.60 -8.68 28.98
CA THR A 55 2.78 -9.83 28.51
C THR A 55 1.32 -9.71 28.97
N GLY A 56 1.11 -9.27 30.21
CA GLY A 56 -0.22 -8.97 30.75
C GLY A 56 -0.92 -7.84 30.00
N THR A 57 -0.23 -6.72 29.76
CA THR A 57 -0.74 -5.59 28.98
C THR A 57 -1.19 -6.03 27.59
N GLN A 58 -0.34 -6.77 26.86
CA GLN A 58 -0.64 -7.26 25.51
C GLN A 58 -1.87 -8.18 25.49
N LYS A 59 -2.01 -9.06 26.49
CA LYS A 59 -3.16 -9.94 26.62
C LYS A 59 -4.46 -9.14 26.79
N HIS A 60 -4.47 -8.15 27.69
CA HIS A 60 -5.67 -7.35 27.95
C HIS A 60 -6.01 -6.42 26.78
N TYR A 61 -5.01 -5.79 26.18
CA TYR A 61 -5.16 -4.98 24.97
C TYR A 61 -5.74 -5.83 23.82
N GLY A 62 -5.19 -7.02 23.59
CA GLY A 62 -5.66 -7.95 22.56
C GLY A 62 -7.09 -8.44 22.81
N ALA A 63 -7.48 -8.68 24.07
CA ALA A 63 -8.83 -9.10 24.44
C ALA A 63 -9.87 -7.99 24.19
N LEU A 64 -9.58 -6.74 24.55
CA LEU A 64 -10.47 -5.61 24.28
C LEU A 64 -10.67 -5.43 22.77
N ARG A 65 -9.58 -5.46 22.01
CA ARG A 65 -9.63 -5.38 20.55
C ARG A 65 -10.50 -6.47 19.93
N ALA A 66 -10.32 -7.72 20.34
CA ALA A 66 -11.10 -8.84 19.83
C ALA A 66 -12.60 -8.70 20.13
N GLU A 67 -12.95 -8.14 21.29
CA GLU A 67 -14.33 -7.83 21.64
C GLU A 67 -14.88 -6.69 20.78
N LEU A 68 -14.11 -5.60 20.63
CA LEU A 68 -14.51 -4.41 19.86
C LEU A 68 -14.88 -4.74 18.41
N ILE A 69 -14.19 -5.69 17.77
CA ILE A 69 -14.52 -6.15 16.41
C ILE A 69 -16.00 -6.49 16.27
N ASN A 70 -16.63 -7.07 17.29
CA ASN A 70 -18.05 -7.45 17.27
C ASN A 70 -19.02 -6.26 17.39
N HIS A 71 -18.52 -5.08 17.78
CA HIS A 71 -19.31 -3.86 17.99
C HIS A 71 -19.10 -2.82 16.88
N LEU A 72 -18.19 -3.06 15.93
CA LEU A 72 -17.93 -2.15 14.82
C LEU A 72 -19.05 -2.27 13.76
N SER A 73 -19.95 -1.28 13.72
CA SER A 73 -21.02 -1.17 12.73
C SER A 73 -21.60 0.26 12.73
N PRO A 74 -21.92 0.86 11.57
CA PRO A 74 -21.64 0.39 10.21
C PRO A 74 -20.18 0.61 9.81
N VAL A 75 -19.62 -0.28 8.98
CA VAL A 75 -18.27 -0.14 8.40
C VAL A 75 -18.30 -0.55 6.92
N ILE A 76 -17.63 0.23 6.08
CA ILE A 76 -17.32 -0.18 4.70
C ILE A 76 -15.87 -0.60 4.60
N VAL A 77 -15.62 -1.76 4.02
CA VAL A 77 -14.29 -2.26 3.66
C VAL A 77 -14.17 -2.27 2.16
N ILE A 78 -13.09 -1.69 1.63
CA ILE A 78 -12.81 -1.62 0.20
C ILE A 78 -11.49 -2.32 -0.06
N GLN A 79 -11.53 -3.41 -0.82
CA GLN A 79 -10.33 -4.08 -1.30
C GLN A 79 -10.06 -3.68 -2.73
N ASN A 80 -8.90 -3.09 -3.02
CA ASN A 80 -8.53 -2.80 -4.40
C ASN A 80 -8.30 -4.09 -5.19
N ASP A 81 -8.81 -4.14 -6.41
CA ASP A 81 -8.58 -5.22 -7.36
C ASP A 81 -8.54 -4.71 -8.81
N ASP A 82 -8.49 -5.64 -9.75
CA ASP A 82 -8.44 -5.34 -11.18
C ASP A 82 -9.76 -4.79 -11.74
N GLN A 83 -10.89 -5.01 -11.05
CA GLN A 83 -12.25 -4.59 -11.42
C GLN A 83 -12.67 -3.23 -10.83
N GLY A 84 -11.75 -2.53 -10.16
CA GLY A 84 -11.99 -1.21 -9.56
C GLY A 84 -12.21 -1.26 -8.06
N GLY A 85 -12.35 -2.45 -7.48
CA GLY A 85 -12.41 -2.70 -6.06
C GLY A 85 -13.67 -3.46 -5.64
N LEU A 86 -13.48 -4.38 -4.72
CA LEU A 86 -14.56 -5.07 -4.01
C LEU A 86 -14.96 -4.22 -2.80
N TYR A 87 -16.20 -3.75 -2.79
CA TYR A 87 -16.78 -2.98 -1.70
C TYR A 87 -17.62 -3.91 -0.83
N THR A 88 -17.38 -3.87 0.48
CA THR A 88 -18.12 -4.66 1.45
C THR A 88 -18.71 -3.77 2.54
N LEU A 89 -20.04 -3.72 2.65
CA LEU A 89 -20.73 -3.11 3.78
C LEU A 89 -20.96 -4.17 4.85
N VAL A 90 -20.54 -3.88 6.07
CA VAL A 90 -20.91 -4.62 7.28
C VAL A 90 -21.81 -3.70 8.11
N HIS A 91 -23.06 -4.11 8.32
CA HIS A 91 -24.06 -3.31 9.03
C HIS A 91 -25.08 -4.23 9.70
N ASN A 92 -25.30 -4.07 11.02
CA ASN A 92 -26.28 -4.82 11.81
C ASN A 92 -26.13 -6.35 11.72
N GLY A 93 -24.88 -6.84 11.69
CA GLY A 93 -24.57 -8.27 11.59
C GLY A 93 -24.75 -8.86 10.19
N GLU A 94 -25.12 -8.04 9.20
CA GLU A 94 -25.20 -8.43 7.80
C GLU A 94 -23.99 -7.92 7.02
N GLN A 95 -23.61 -8.68 5.97
CA GLN A 95 -22.55 -8.31 5.05
C GLN A 95 -23.07 -8.32 3.60
N GLU A 96 -22.76 -7.26 2.85
CA GLU A 96 -23.02 -7.17 1.41
C GLU A 96 -21.73 -6.80 0.68
N SER A 97 -21.29 -7.65 -0.25
CA SER A 97 -20.06 -7.45 -1.03
C SER A 97 -20.37 -7.35 -2.52
N LEU A 98 -19.87 -6.31 -3.19
CA LEU A 98 -20.15 -6.00 -4.59
C LEU A 98 -18.97 -5.32 -5.29
N HIS A 99 -18.88 -5.54 -6.60
CA HIS A 99 -18.08 -4.71 -7.51
C HIS A 99 -19.00 -3.67 -8.14
N PRO A 100 -18.91 -2.38 -7.73
CA PRO A 100 -19.86 -1.37 -8.20
C PRO A 100 -19.54 -0.83 -9.60
N VAL A 101 -18.36 -1.12 -10.11
CA VAL A 101 -17.80 -0.48 -11.30
C VAL A 101 -18.20 -1.26 -12.55
N SER A 102 -18.66 -0.56 -13.58
CA SER A 102 -19.04 -1.21 -14.85
C SER A 102 -17.81 -1.73 -15.61
N GLU A 103 -18.01 -2.76 -16.44
CA GLU A 103 -16.97 -3.38 -17.29
C GLU A 103 -16.22 -2.38 -18.20
N ILE A 104 -16.80 -1.21 -18.51
CA ILE A 104 -16.12 -0.12 -19.24
C ILE A 104 -14.80 0.27 -18.56
N PHE A 105 -14.73 0.21 -17.23
CA PHE A 105 -13.49 0.43 -16.48
C PHE A 105 -12.41 -0.56 -16.88
N GLU A 106 -12.73 -1.86 -16.83
CA GLU A 106 -11.80 -2.95 -17.14
C GLU A 106 -11.35 -2.88 -18.59
N LEU A 107 -12.28 -2.64 -19.52
CA LEU A 107 -11.98 -2.54 -20.96
C LEU A 107 -11.03 -1.37 -21.25
N ALA A 108 -11.35 -0.17 -20.76
CA ALA A 108 -10.52 1.02 -20.98
C ALA A 108 -9.14 0.89 -20.31
N LYS A 109 -9.10 0.39 -19.06
CA LYS A 109 -7.88 0.15 -18.30
C LYS A 109 -6.98 -0.90 -18.97
N SER A 110 -7.57 -2.00 -19.45
CA SER A 110 -6.81 -3.09 -20.08
C SER A 110 -6.08 -2.62 -21.33
N ILE A 111 -6.75 -1.82 -22.18
CA ILE A 111 -6.13 -1.29 -23.39
C ILE A 111 -5.07 -0.24 -23.05
N ALA A 112 -5.34 0.65 -22.09
CA ALA A 112 -4.36 1.63 -21.61
C ALA A 112 -3.07 1.00 -21.05
N HIS A 113 -3.13 -0.23 -20.52
CA HIS A 113 -1.97 -0.96 -20.00
C HIS A 113 -1.13 -1.69 -21.05
N ILE A 114 -1.54 -1.75 -22.31
CA ILE A 114 -0.79 -2.47 -23.35
C ILE A 114 0.68 -2.07 -23.45
N PRO A 115 1.05 -0.76 -23.43
CA PRO A 115 2.45 -0.36 -23.41
C PRO A 115 3.23 -0.94 -22.23
N LEU A 116 2.62 -1.00 -21.04
CA LEU A 116 3.23 -1.62 -19.86
C LEU A 116 3.39 -3.14 -20.04
N GLY A 117 2.40 -3.81 -20.62
CA GLY A 117 2.50 -5.24 -20.97
C GLY A 117 3.66 -5.54 -21.92
N ILE A 118 3.86 -4.70 -22.94
CA ILE A 118 5.02 -4.78 -23.84
C ILE A 118 6.31 -4.56 -23.06
N TYR A 119 6.37 -3.51 -22.22
CA TYR A 119 7.53 -3.23 -21.37
C TYR A 119 7.92 -4.44 -20.52
N SER A 120 6.96 -5.10 -19.86
CA SER A 120 7.21 -6.27 -19.03
C SER A 120 7.85 -7.44 -19.79
N ILE A 121 7.58 -7.57 -21.09
CA ILE A 121 8.21 -8.60 -21.94
C ILE A 121 9.65 -8.21 -22.31
N ILE A 122 9.87 -6.94 -22.67
CA ILE A 122 11.14 -6.49 -23.25
C ILE A 122 12.15 -5.99 -22.21
N ALA A 123 11.70 -5.57 -21.02
CA ALA A 123 12.54 -4.98 -19.97
C ALA A 123 13.78 -5.81 -19.58
N PRO A 124 13.67 -7.16 -19.45
CA PRO A 124 14.83 -8.03 -19.20
C PRO A 124 15.97 -7.89 -20.22
N TYR A 125 15.66 -7.46 -21.44
CA TYR A 125 16.55 -7.45 -22.59
C TYR A 125 16.96 -6.02 -22.99
N LEU A 126 16.67 -5.02 -22.17
CA LEU A 126 17.12 -3.65 -22.44
C LEU A 126 18.65 -3.54 -22.42
N GLY A 127 19.18 -2.53 -23.13
CA GLY A 127 20.56 -2.11 -22.95
C GLY A 127 20.76 -1.50 -21.56
N ARG A 128 21.85 -1.84 -20.88
CA ARG A 128 22.15 -1.31 -19.54
C ARG A 128 22.57 0.16 -19.54
N ARG A 129 23.12 0.65 -20.65
CA ARG A 129 23.52 2.05 -20.75
C ARG A 129 22.28 2.90 -21.02
N LEU A 130 22.03 3.85 -20.12
CA LEU A 130 21.00 4.87 -20.34
C LEU A 130 21.32 5.68 -21.61
N PRO A 131 20.37 5.79 -22.57
CA PRO A 131 20.50 6.67 -23.71
C PRO A 131 20.32 8.14 -23.29
N ASP A 132 20.73 9.07 -24.14
CA ASP A 132 20.47 10.51 -23.95
C ASP A 132 19.03 10.85 -24.40
N LEU A 133 18.04 10.39 -23.63
CA LEU A 133 16.62 10.71 -23.84
C LEU A 133 16.17 11.77 -22.83
N PRO A 134 15.15 12.59 -23.15
CA PRO A 134 14.59 13.57 -22.22
C PRO A 134 14.18 12.95 -20.87
N SER A 135 13.74 11.69 -20.88
CA SER A 135 13.35 10.92 -19.68
C SER A 135 14.51 10.43 -18.83
N SER A 136 15.70 10.23 -19.43
CA SER A 136 16.77 9.42 -18.85
C SER A 136 17.31 9.96 -17.54
N ALA A 137 17.28 11.29 -17.35
CA ALA A 137 17.71 11.92 -16.09
C ALA A 137 16.84 11.52 -14.87
N ARG A 138 15.67 10.91 -15.09
CA ARG A 138 14.78 10.42 -14.01
C ARG A 138 14.94 8.93 -13.71
N LEU A 139 15.65 8.20 -14.57
CA LEU A 139 15.93 6.78 -14.38
C LEU A 139 17.09 6.62 -13.40
N ASP A 140 16.95 5.67 -12.48
CA ASP A 140 18.05 5.22 -11.65
C ASP A 140 18.79 4.10 -12.38
N GLN A 141 20.10 4.23 -12.52
CA GLN A 141 20.92 3.23 -13.20
C GLN A 141 20.86 1.87 -12.50
N HIS A 142 20.79 1.85 -11.17
CA HIS A 142 20.66 0.62 -10.41
C HIS A 142 19.36 -0.10 -10.75
N ASP A 143 18.24 0.62 -10.79
CA ASP A 143 16.93 0.03 -11.14
C ASP A 143 16.94 -0.52 -12.56
N VAL A 144 17.56 0.19 -13.51
CA VAL A 144 17.73 -0.28 -14.89
C VAL A 144 18.56 -1.55 -14.95
N ASP A 145 19.68 -1.63 -14.23
CA ASP A 145 20.52 -2.83 -14.18
C ASP A 145 19.77 -4.03 -13.58
N MET A 146 18.90 -3.79 -12.59
CA MET A 146 18.07 -4.81 -11.96
C MET A 146 17.01 -5.38 -12.91
N VAL A 147 16.38 -4.53 -13.74
CA VAL A 147 15.39 -5.02 -14.71
C VAL A 147 16.03 -5.56 -15.98
N ALA A 148 17.16 -5.02 -16.45
CA ALA A 148 17.84 -5.40 -17.71
C ALA A 148 18.83 -6.58 -17.55
N PHE A 149 18.41 -7.61 -16.83
CA PHE A 149 19.31 -8.68 -16.37
C PHE A 149 19.76 -9.65 -17.47
N LYS A 150 19.02 -9.79 -18.59
CA LYS A 150 19.41 -10.63 -19.74
C LYS A 150 20.25 -9.89 -20.78
N GLY A 151 20.00 -8.60 -20.97
CA GLY A 151 20.71 -7.75 -21.94
C GLY A 151 20.24 -7.88 -23.41
N PRO A 152 20.72 -6.99 -24.30
CA PRO A 152 20.14 -6.75 -25.63
C PRO A 152 20.48 -7.79 -26.71
N GLU A 153 21.52 -8.58 -26.49
CA GLU A 153 21.92 -9.64 -27.42
C GLU A 153 20.97 -10.85 -27.37
N ALA A 154 20.32 -11.08 -26.23
CA ALA A 154 19.37 -12.16 -26.07
C ALA A 154 18.08 -11.90 -26.85
N LYS A 155 17.53 -12.95 -27.48
CA LYS A 155 16.37 -12.87 -28.39
C LYS A 155 15.13 -13.62 -27.90
N ASP A 156 15.16 -14.16 -26.68
CA ASP A 156 14.04 -14.93 -26.13
C ASP A 156 12.75 -14.10 -25.97
N TRP A 157 12.82 -12.78 -26.01
CA TRP A 157 11.65 -11.89 -26.04
C TRP A 157 10.82 -11.99 -27.32
N ILE A 158 11.41 -12.44 -28.44
CA ILE A 158 10.72 -12.46 -29.74
C ILE A 158 9.47 -13.34 -29.70
N GLY A 159 9.55 -14.51 -29.06
CA GLY A 159 8.42 -15.43 -28.91
C GLY A 159 7.26 -14.80 -28.14
N PRO A 160 7.46 -14.46 -26.84
CA PRO A 160 6.42 -13.83 -26.02
C PRO A 160 5.86 -12.53 -26.63
N LEU A 161 6.69 -11.71 -27.27
CA LEU A 161 6.23 -10.47 -27.90
C LEU A 161 5.34 -10.73 -29.13
N ARG A 162 5.65 -11.77 -29.92
CA ARG A 162 4.82 -12.21 -31.05
C ARG A 162 3.49 -12.80 -30.56
N ASP A 163 3.53 -13.60 -29.50
CA ASP A 163 2.33 -14.20 -28.92
C ASP A 163 1.40 -13.10 -28.39
N PHE A 164 1.95 -12.12 -27.68
CA PHE A 164 1.17 -10.98 -27.23
C PHE A 164 0.63 -10.16 -28.41
N GLY A 165 1.42 -9.95 -29.47
CA GLY A 165 0.94 -9.31 -30.71
C GLY A 165 -0.24 -10.03 -31.36
N THR A 166 -0.31 -11.36 -31.24
CA THR A 166 -1.47 -12.15 -31.72
C THR A 166 -2.71 -11.82 -30.89
N THR A 167 -2.60 -11.79 -29.56
CA THR A 167 -3.69 -11.35 -28.66
C THR A 167 -4.18 -9.95 -29.00
N LEU A 168 -3.26 -9.00 -29.21
CA LEU A 168 -3.61 -7.61 -29.56
C LEU A 168 -4.28 -7.51 -30.93
N THR A 169 -3.87 -8.33 -31.89
CA THR A 169 -4.51 -8.39 -33.22
C THR A 169 -5.98 -8.83 -33.09
N THR A 170 -6.25 -9.86 -32.29
CA THR A 170 -7.63 -10.30 -32.02
C THR A 170 -8.43 -9.21 -31.31
N ALA A 171 -7.87 -8.57 -30.28
CA ALA A 171 -8.54 -7.47 -29.59
C ALA A 171 -8.89 -6.33 -30.56
N ARG A 172 -7.95 -5.97 -31.45
CA ARG A 172 -8.15 -4.92 -32.46
C ARG A 172 -9.26 -5.25 -33.47
N GLN A 173 -9.39 -6.52 -33.85
CA GLN A 173 -10.45 -7.01 -34.74
C GLN A 173 -11.83 -6.99 -34.07
N GLN A 174 -11.89 -7.25 -32.75
CA GLN A 174 -13.14 -7.27 -31.99
C GLN A 174 -13.56 -5.91 -31.44
N LEU A 175 -12.70 -4.90 -31.51
CA LEU A 175 -12.92 -3.61 -30.86
C LEU A 175 -14.27 -2.95 -31.23
N GLY A 176 -14.67 -3.00 -32.51
CA GLY A 176 -15.95 -2.44 -32.95
C GLY A 176 -17.19 -3.22 -32.48
N ASN A 177 -17.02 -4.43 -31.93
CA ASN A 177 -18.09 -5.24 -31.36
C ASN A 177 -18.22 -5.05 -29.84
N ALA A 178 -17.33 -4.26 -29.22
CA ALA A 178 -17.30 -4.08 -27.76
C ALA A 178 -18.28 -3.01 -27.24
N ASP A 179 -19.11 -2.43 -28.13
CA ASP A 179 -20.13 -1.42 -27.81
C ASP A 179 -19.58 -0.23 -26.98
N LEU A 180 -18.38 0.22 -27.34
CA LEU A 180 -17.71 1.31 -26.63
C LEU A 180 -18.19 2.67 -27.17
N ALA A 181 -18.16 3.68 -26.31
CA ALA A 181 -18.35 5.06 -26.74
C ALA A 181 -17.34 5.40 -27.85
N GLN A 182 -17.79 6.07 -28.93
CA GLN A 182 -16.97 6.34 -30.12
C GLN A 182 -15.58 6.89 -29.82
N ARG A 183 -15.47 7.81 -28.86
CA ARG A 183 -14.20 8.41 -28.46
C ARG A 183 -13.27 7.41 -27.75
N LEU A 184 -13.83 6.54 -26.89
CA LEU A 184 -13.09 5.46 -26.25
C LEU A 184 -12.58 4.50 -27.31
N GLU A 185 -13.47 4.00 -28.18
CA GLU A 185 -13.12 3.08 -29.27
C GLU A 185 -11.97 3.62 -30.13
N ALA A 186 -12.08 4.88 -30.60
CA ALA A 186 -11.05 5.50 -31.43
C ALA A 186 -9.68 5.60 -30.71
N SER A 187 -9.68 5.99 -29.43
CA SER A 187 -8.45 6.05 -28.65
C SER A 187 -7.86 4.67 -28.35
N SER A 188 -8.72 3.68 -28.10
CA SER A 188 -8.31 2.29 -27.90
C SER A 188 -7.70 1.69 -29.17
N ALA A 189 -8.28 1.99 -30.34
CA ALA A 189 -7.74 1.59 -31.64
C ALA A 189 -6.33 2.17 -31.86
N GLN A 190 -6.13 3.46 -31.54
CA GLN A 190 -4.83 4.11 -31.67
C GLN A 190 -3.74 3.44 -30.81
N ILE A 191 -4.08 3.03 -29.58
CA ILE A 191 -3.13 2.32 -28.70
C ILE A 191 -2.78 0.94 -29.27
N LEU A 192 -3.79 0.19 -29.69
CA LEU A 192 -3.62 -1.14 -30.29
C LEU A 192 -2.79 -1.08 -31.57
N ASP A 193 -3.09 -0.14 -32.47
CA ASP A 193 -2.38 0.03 -33.73
C ASP A 193 -0.91 0.40 -33.50
N GLY A 194 -0.64 1.36 -32.59
CA GLY A 194 0.74 1.73 -32.23
C GLY A 194 1.52 0.57 -31.59
N ALA A 195 0.86 -0.23 -30.75
CA ALA A 195 1.46 -1.40 -30.12
C ALA A 195 1.82 -2.49 -31.14
N LEU A 196 0.90 -2.80 -32.06
CA LEU A 196 1.13 -3.76 -33.14
C LEU A 196 2.27 -3.30 -34.06
N ASP A 197 2.34 -2.01 -34.40
CA ASP A 197 3.42 -1.46 -35.21
C ASP A 197 4.79 -1.56 -34.53
N PHE A 198 4.86 -1.31 -33.21
CA PHE A 198 6.09 -1.53 -32.45
C PHE A 198 6.48 -3.02 -32.45
N ILE A 199 5.55 -3.91 -32.08
CA ILE A 199 5.79 -5.35 -32.02
C ILE A 199 6.28 -5.89 -33.37
N HIS A 200 5.58 -5.57 -34.47
CA HIS A 200 5.93 -6.06 -35.80
C HIS A 200 7.32 -5.61 -36.23
N ARG A 201 7.67 -4.33 -36.02
CA ARG A 201 9.01 -3.81 -36.35
C ARG A 201 10.08 -4.49 -35.51
N SER A 202 9.90 -4.54 -34.20
CA SER A 202 10.86 -5.15 -33.27
C SER A 202 11.11 -6.61 -33.62
N VAL A 203 10.05 -7.41 -33.78
CA VAL A 203 10.13 -8.83 -34.14
C VAL A 203 10.78 -9.03 -35.52
N ARG A 204 10.41 -8.23 -36.53
CA ARG A 204 10.96 -8.33 -37.88
C ARG A 204 12.46 -8.04 -37.93
N HIS A 205 12.90 -7.02 -37.19
CA HIS A 205 14.31 -6.63 -37.16
C HIS A 205 15.12 -7.43 -36.14
N GLY A 206 14.46 -8.17 -35.24
CA GLY A 206 15.11 -8.89 -34.16
C GLY A 206 15.82 -7.97 -33.17
N GLN A 207 15.41 -6.70 -33.08
CA GLN A 207 16.03 -5.69 -32.23
C GLN A 207 15.00 -4.66 -31.77
N PHE A 208 15.27 -4.08 -30.60
CA PHE A 208 14.59 -2.93 -30.04
C PHE A 208 15.56 -2.24 -29.07
N ASP A 209 15.23 -1.05 -28.62
CA ASP A 209 15.96 -0.31 -27.59
C ASP A 209 15.01 0.65 -26.84
N MET A 210 15.56 1.37 -25.85
CA MET A 210 14.79 2.36 -25.07
C MET A 210 14.26 3.50 -25.95
N GLU A 211 15.01 3.93 -26.96
CA GLU A 211 14.61 5.04 -27.84
C GLU A 211 13.42 4.64 -28.73
N SER A 212 13.47 3.48 -29.37
CA SER A 212 12.36 2.94 -30.16
C SER A 212 11.11 2.70 -29.31
N PHE A 213 11.26 2.30 -28.04
CA PHE A 213 10.14 2.18 -27.10
C PHE A 213 9.56 3.55 -26.68
N GLU A 214 10.40 4.55 -26.40
CA GLU A 214 9.94 5.92 -26.12
C GLU A 214 9.22 6.52 -27.35
N ASN A 215 9.76 6.31 -28.55
CA ASN A 215 9.14 6.76 -29.81
C ASN A 215 7.78 6.08 -30.08
N PHE A 216 7.60 4.83 -29.65
CA PHE A 216 6.32 4.14 -29.68
C PHE A 216 5.33 4.72 -28.66
N THR A 217 5.77 4.90 -27.42
CA THR A 217 4.86 5.25 -26.31
C THR A 217 4.53 6.74 -26.24
N GLY A 218 5.45 7.62 -26.60
CA GLY A 218 5.29 9.08 -26.53
C GLY A 218 4.00 9.59 -27.19
N PRO A 219 3.74 9.26 -28.47
CA PRO A 219 2.53 9.69 -29.19
C PRO A 219 1.21 9.13 -28.64
N LEU A 220 1.24 8.09 -27.79
CA LEU A 220 0.03 7.45 -27.26
C LEU A 220 -0.55 8.15 -26.03
N SER A 221 0.15 9.15 -25.49
CA SER A 221 -0.21 9.81 -24.23
C SER A 221 -1.67 10.29 -24.18
N ASP A 222 -2.18 10.92 -25.24
CA ASP A 222 -3.55 11.45 -25.27
C ASP A 222 -4.61 10.37 -25.42
N ALA A 223 -4.30 9.30 -26.14
CA ALA A 223 -5.17 8.14 -26.26
C ALA A 223 -5.28 7.40 -24.91
N ILE A 224 -4.16 7.23 -24.21
CA ILE A 224 -4.11 6.65 -22.86
C ILE A 224 -4.92 7.51 -21.89
N ARG A 225 -4.73 8.85 -21.91
CA ARG A 225 -5.54 9.77 -21.06
C ARG A 225 -7.03 9.68 -21.35
N THR A 226 -7.41 9.49 -22.62
CA THR A 226 -8.82 9.31 -22.99
C THR A 226 -9.38 8.01 -22.40
N ASN A 227 -8.64 6.90 -22.48
CA ASN A 227 -9.03 5.64 -21.83
C ASN A 227 -9.13 5.80 -20.30
N MET A 228 -8.14 6.45 -19.68
CA MET A 228 -8.16 6.77 -18.25
C MET A 228 -9.39 7.59 -17.86
N TRP A 229 -9.78 8.59 -18.67
CA TRP A 229 -10.98 9.39 -18.40
C TRP A 229 -12.25 8.54 -18.38
N HIS A 230 -12.43 7.65 -19.35
CA HIS A 230 -13.58 6.75 -19.40
C HIS A 230 -13.59 5.77 -18.23
N ALA A 231 -12.42 5.20 -17.89
CA ALA A 231 -12.29 4.32 -16.73
C ALA A 231 -12.62 5.06 -15.42
N SER A 232 -12.05 6.24 -15.20
CA SER A 232 -12.34 7.05 -14.01
C SER A 232 -13.81 7.46 -13.93
N LYS A 233 -14.45 7.78 -15.05
CA LYS A 233 -15.88 8.10 -15.09
C LYS A 233 -16.73 6.89 -14.64
N ALA A 234 -16.48 5.71 -15.21
CA ALA A 234 -17.16 4.48 -14.83
C ALA A 234 -16.96 4.14 -13.34
N GLN A 235 -15.74 4.35 -12.81
CA GLN A 235 -15.43 4.18 -11.40
C GLN A 235 -16.25 5.12 -10.51
N ILE A 236 -16.27 6.42 -10.82
CA ILE A 236 -17.00 7.43 -10.06
C ILE A 236 -18.50 7.10 -10.03
N GLU A 237 -19.11 6.88 -11.20
CA GLU A 237 -20.55 6.61 -11.32
C GLU A 237 -20.96 5.32 -10.57
N GLY A 238 -20.16 4.25 -10.68
CA GLY A 238 -20.41 3.01 -9.97
C GLY A 238 -20.39 3.19 -8.45
N VAL A 239 -19.34 3.83 -7.95
CA VAL A 239 -19.14 4.04 -6.50
C VAL A 239 -20.19 5.01 -5.93
N GLU A 240 -20.53 6.09 -6.64
CA GLU A 240 -21.58 7.04 -6.23
C GLU A 240 -22.93 6.33 -6.08
N ASN A 241 -23.31 5.51 -7.05
CA ASN A 241 -24.56 4.75 -7.01
C ASN A 241 -24.60 3.76 -5.83
N LEU A 242 -23.51 3.01 -5.60
CA LEU A 242 -23.42 2.07 -4.50
C LEU A 242 -23.50 2.78 -3.14
N MET A 243 -22.71 3.84 -2.96
CA MET A 243 -22.66 4.60 -1.71
C MET A 243 -23.99 5.29 -1.41
N GLY A 244 -24.68 5.81 -2.43
CA GLY A 244 -26.03 6.37 -2.27
C GLY A 244 -27.03 5.33 -1.73
N ARG A 245 -27.04 4.13 -2.32
CA ARG A 245 -27.91 3.03 -1.88
C ARG A 245 -27.58 2.55 -0.46
N TRP A 246 -26.30 2.51 -0.10
CA TRP A 246 -25.88 2.16 1.25
C TRP A 246 -26.19 3.25 2.27
N ARG A 247 -26.11 4.54 1.89
CA ARG A 247 -26.56 5.64 2.73
C ARG A 247 -28.04 5.57 3.04
N GLU A 248 -28.87 5.23 2.05
CA GLU A 248 -30.31 4.99 2.27
C GLU A 248 -30.55 3.83 3.25
N ARG A 249 -29.74 2.76 3.18
CA ARG A 249 -29.83 1.59 4.09
C ARG A 249 -29.31 1.87 5.50
N ILE A 250 -28.24 2.64 5.64
CA ILE A 250 -27.64 3.02 6.93
C ILE A 250 -28.50 4.08 7.62
N GLY A 251 -29.00 5.05 6.86
CA GLY A 251 -29.75 6.19 7.39
C GLY A 251 -28.86 7.39 7.70
N GLU A 252 -29.47 8.57 7.69
CA GLU A 252 -28.80 9.86 7.87
C GLU A 252 -28.26 10.08 9.30
N GLU A 253 -28.75 9.33 10.28
CA GLU A 253 -28.30 9.43 11.68
C GLU A 253 -26.91 8.80 11.85
N ASP A 254 -26.69 7.61 11.27
CA ASP A 254 -25.46 6.84 11.45
C ASP A 254 -24.40 7.15 10.37
N TRP A 255 -24.81 7.65 9.20
CA TRP A 255 -23.88 7.96 8.10
C TRP A 255 -22.72 8.91 8.47
N PRO A 256 -22.91 9.98 9.26
CA PRO A 256 -21.80 10.85 9.69
C PRO A 256 -20.72 10.11 10.49
N GLY A 257 -21.08 9.05 11.20
CA GLY A 257 -20.15 8.22 11.98
C GLY A 257 -19.52 7.05 11.22
N LEU A 258 -19.79 6.93 9.91
CA LEU A 258 -19.34 5.81 9.10
C LEU A 258 -17.82 5.74 9.00
N TYR A 259 -17.25 4.60 9.40
CA TYR A 259 -15.87 4.26 9.07
C TYR A 259 -15.79 3.60 7.70
N VAL A 260 -14.78 3.99 6.91
CA VAL A 260 -14.42 3.34 5.67
C VAL A 260 -12.94 2.97 5.70
N VAL A 261 -12.63 1.69 5.50
CA VAL A 261 -11.26 1.19 5.43
C VAL A 261 -10.95 0.76 4.01
N VAL A 262 -9.95 1.39 3.39
CA VAL A 262 -9.45 1.08 2.05
C VAL A 262 -8.16 0.27 2.17
N LEU A 263 -8.19 -0.97 1.71
CA LEU A 263 -7.02 -1.83 1.60
C LEU A 263 -6.35 -1.56 0.25
N SER A 264 -5.34 -0.70 0.27
CA SER A 264 -4.56 -0.34 -0.93
C SER A 264 -3.29 -1.20 -1.03
N ILE A 265 -2.70 -1.29 -2.22
CA ILE A 265 -1.33 -1.80 -2.37
C ILE A 265 -0.39 -0.59 -2.21
N TRP A 266 0.72 -0.75 -1.50
CA TRP A 266 1.68 0.34 -1.21
C TRP A 266 2.08 1.18 -2.44
N THR A 267 2.28 0.57 -3.61
CA THR A 267 2.63 1.28 -4.86
C THR A 267 1.51 2.18 -5.40
N THR A 268 0.31 2.10 -4.82
CA THR A 268 -0.92 2.78 -5.24
C THR A 268 -1.70 3.40 -4.06
N SER A 269 -1.07 3.51 -2.88
CA SER A 269 -1.72 4.04 -1.68
C SER A 269 -1.80 5.58 -1.68
N ALA A 270 -0.76 6.24 -2.18
CA ALA A 270 -0.78 7.69 -2.33
C ALA A 270 -1.81 8.09 -3.41
N LEU A 271 -2.76 8.96 -3.03
CA LEU A 271 -3.86 9.38 -3.92
C LEU A 271 -4.64 8.18 -4.49
N ASN A 272 -4.95 7.21 -3.63
CA ASN A 272 -5.73 6.05 -4.04
C ASN A 272 -7.10 6.45 -4.62
N GLN A 273 -7.47 5.86 -5.76
CA GLN A 273 -8.70 6.18 -6.48
C GLN A 273 -9.97 5.99 -5.63
N ASN A 274 -10.04 4.93 -4.84
CA ASN A 274 -11.21 4.65 -4.00
C ASN A 274 -11.28 5.64 -2.83
N SER A 275 -10.13 5.94 -2.21
CA SER A 275 -10.03 6.97 -1.17
C SER A 275 -10.43 8.36 -1.68
N ILE A 276 -10.05 8.74 -2.92
CA ILE A 276 -10.43 10.04 -3.50
C ILE A 276 -11.95 10.15 -3.68
N ILE A 277 -12.58 9.12 -4.26
CA ILE A 277 -14.02 9.13 -4.58
C ILE A 277 -14.84 9.08 -3.29
N VAL A 278 -14.56 8.10 -2.42
CA VAL A 278 -15.33 7.88 -1.18
C VAL A 278 -15.26 9.09 -0.26
N ARG A 279 -14.11 9.75 -0.16
CA ARG A 279 -13.96 10.98 0.64
C ARG A 279 -15.01 12.05 0.29
N GLN A 280 -15.40 12.17 -0.97
CA GLN A 280 -16.41 13.15 -1.40
C GLN A 280 -17.84 12.76 -0.98
N LEU A 281 -18.05 11.50 -0.62
CA LEU A 281 -19.37 10.92 -0.30
C LEU A 281 -19.58 10.74 1.21
N MET A 282 -18.51 10.87 2.01
CA MET A 282 -18.55 10.86 3.47
C MET A 282 -18.91 12.24 4.04
N ASP A 283 -19.19 12.32 5.34
CA ASP A 283 -19.25 13.60 6.05
C ASP A 283 -17.86 14.29 5.99
N PRO A 284 -17.76 15.50 5.40
CA PRO A 284 -16.50 16.23 5.31
C PRO A 284 -15.83 16.49 6.66
N ALA A 285 -16.60 16.61 7.74
CA ALA A 285 -16.06 16.84 9.09
C ALA A 285 -15.41 15.59 9.71
N LYS A 286 -15.69 14.40 9.15
CA LYS A 286 -15.23 13.12 9.69
C LYS A 286 -14.30 12.35 8.75
N ALA A 287 -14.32 12.66 7.45
CA ALA A 287 -13.52 11.96 6.45
C ALA A 287 -12.03 11.82 6.81
N ASP A 288 -11.40 12.83 7.41
CA ASP A 288 -9.97 12.76 7.80
C ASP A 288 -9.67 11.75 8.92
N SER A 289 -10.66 11.43 9.76
CA SER A 289 -10.51 10.50 10.88
C SER A 289 -11.18 9.14 10.64
N HIS A 290 -12.10 9.06 9.67
CA HIS A 290 -12.92 7.87 9.44
C HIS A 290 -12.66 7.20 8.09
N LEU A 291 -11.94 7.85 7.16
CA LEU A 291 -11.42 7.21 5.95
C LEU A 291 -9.98 6.75 6.19
N ILE A 292 -9.82 5.45 6.41
CA ILE A 292 -8.53 4.84 6.73
C ILE A 292 -7.98 4.15 5.48
N ASP A 293 -6.89 4.67 4.93
CA ASP A 293 -6.14 3.98 3.89
C ASP A 293 -5.08 3.09 4.55
N LEU A 294 -5.20 1.77 4.38
CA LEU A 294 -4.30 0.77 4.93
C LEU A 294 -3.50 0.13 3.79
N PRO A 295 -2.26 0.61 3.54
CA PRO A 295 -1.38 0.01 2.56
C PRO A 295 -0.97 -1.40 2.99
N THR A 296 -1.24 -2.35 2.11
CA THR A 296 -0.91 -3.77 2.23
C THR A 296 0.19 -4.13 1.23
N ALA A 297 1.01 -5.11 1.59
CA ALA A 297 2.03 -5.66 0.69
C ALA A 297 1.40 -6.52 -0.43
N GLN A 298 0.27 -7.15 -0.12
CA GLN A 298 -0.51 -8.02 -1.00
C GLN A 298 -1.97 -8.02 -0.56
N LEU A 299 -2.86 -8.51 -1.43
CA LEU A 299 -4.26 -8.68 -1.09
C LEU A 299 -4.42 -9.70 0.05
N PRO A 300 -5.07 -9.34 1.16
CA PRO A 300 -5.30 -10.28 2.26
C PRO A 300 -6.35 -11.34 1.87
N ALA A 301 -6.22 -12.54 2.44
CA ALA A 301 -7.19 -13.60 2.24
C ALA A 301 -8.55 -13.30 2.90
N ASP A 302 -8.53 -12.57 4.02
CA ASP A 302 -9.73 -12.07 4.70
C ASP A 302 -9.63 -10.54 4.85
N PRO A 303 -10.10 -9.78 3.85
CA PRO A 303 -10.04 -8.32 3.87
C PRO A 303 -10.88 -7.71 4.99
N VAL A 304 -12.03 -8.31 5.32
CA VAL A 304 -12.94 -7.78 6.34
C VAL A 304 -12.30 -7.91 7.71
N PHE A 305 -11.76 -9.09 8.05
CA PHE A 305 -11.06 -9.27 9.33
C PHE A 305 -9.85 -8.34 9.46
N VAL A 306 -9.03 -8.18 8.42
CA VAL A 306 -7.86 -7.29 8.45
C VAL A 306 -8.28 -5.84 8.70
N ALA A 307 -9.34 -5.38 8.02
CA ALA A 307 -9.87 -4.04 8.21
C ALA A 307 -10.43 -3.84 9.62
N PHE A 308 -11.21 -4.79 10.12
CA PHE A 308 -11.82 -4.72 11.45
C PHE A 308 -10.79 -4.82 12.59
N ASP A 309 -9.78 -5.68 12.47
CA ASP A 309 -8.71 -5.80 13.47
C ASP A 309 -7.89 -4.51 13.57
N ASN A 310 -7.66 -3.84 12.44
CA ASN A 310 -6.99 -2.54 12.42
C ASN A 310 -7.90 -1.43 12.97
N LEU A 311 -9.15 -1.37 12.53
CA LEU A 311 -10.12 -0.35 12.98
C LEU A 311 -10.40 -0.48 14.49
N ALA A 312 -10.49 -1.69 15.02
CA ALA A 312 -10.66 -1.92 16.45
C ALA A 312 -9.50 -1.32 17.27
N ARG A 313 -8.26 -1.36 16.76
CA ARG A 313 -7.12 -0.66 17.38
C ARG A 313 -7.32 0.85 17.34
N ILE A 314 -7.65 1.40 16.17
CA ILE A 314 -7.86 2.85 16.01
C ILE A 314 -8.94 3.36 16.98
N VAL A 315 -10.09 2.69 17.03
CA VAL A 315 -11.19 3.07 17.92
C VAL A 315 -10.79 2.96 19.40
N GLN A 316 -10.09 1.87 19.77
CA GLN A 316 -9.58 1.68 21.11
C GLN A 316 -8.58 2.78 21.50
N ASP A 317 -7.61 3.06 20.63
CA ASP A 317 -6.50 3.98 20.88
C ASP A 317 -6.97 5.44 20.89
N ASN A 318 -7.99 5.80 20.11
CA ASN A 318 -8.63 7.12 20.17
C ASN A 318 -9.10 7.48 21.59
N VAL A 319 -9.67 6.50 22.32
CA VAL A 319 -10.11 6.71 23.70
C VAL A 319 -8.94 6.56 24.68
N ALA A 320 -8.08 5.56 24.47
CA ALA A 320 -6.94 5.30 25.35
C ALA A 320 -5.97 6.50 25.39
N ALA A 321 -5.71 7.14 24.25
CA ALA A 321 -4.84 8.30 24.13
C ALA A 321 -5.26 9.43 25.07
N GLU A 322 -6.53 9.81 25.07
CA GLU A 322 -7.04 10.90 25.91
C GLU A 322 -7.05 10.53 27.40
N MET A 323 -7.23 9.25 27.71
CA MET A 323 -7.30 8.76 29.10
C MET A 323 -5.93 8.51 29.73
N VAL A 324 -4.96 8.06 28.92
CA VAL A 324 -3.59 7.74 29.36
C VAL A 324 -2.70 8.98 29.33
N PHE A 325 -2.90 9.87 28.35
CA PHE A 325 -2.12 11.10 28.18
C PHE A 325 -3.00 12.37 28.26
N PRO A 326 -3.72 12.62 29.37
CA PRO A 326 -4.70 13.70 29.46
C PRO A 326 -4.11 15.12 29.42
N VAL A 327 -2.79 15.24 29.51
CA VAL A 327 -2.06 16.53 29.55
C VAL A 327 -1.02 16.69 28.45
N ASP A 328 -0.68 15.60 27.75
CA ASP A 328 0.36 15.56 26.73
C ASP A 328 -0.27 15.17 25.39
N GLN A 329 -0.70 16.17 24.64
CA GLN A 329 -1.44 15.98 23.39
C GLN A 329 -0.55 15.45 22.27
N ASP A 330 0.74 15.77 22.26
CA ASP A 330 1.67 15.22 21.27
C ASP A 330 1.82 13.70 21.49
N LEU A 331 1.91 13.26 22.76
CA LEU A 331 1.97 11.84 23.10
C LEU A 331 0.63 11.11 22.89
N ALA A 332 -0.49 11.79 23.14
CA ALA A 332 -1.82 11.28 22.81
C ALA A 332 -1.99 11.08 21.29
N ASP A 333 -1.60 12.07 20.49
CA ASP A 333 -1.66 12.02 19.03
C ASP A 333 -0.73 10.95 18.46
N ALA A 334 0.44 10.73 19.07
CA ALA A 334 1.35 9.64 18.71
C ALA A 334 0.83 8.24 19.10
N LEU A 335 -0.14 8.12 20.02
CA LEU A 335 -0.78 6.83 20.31
C LEU A 335 -1.91 6.49 19.33
N LYS A 336 -2.74 7.47 18.96
CA LYS A 336 -3.93 7.26 18.11
C LYS A 336 -3.72 7.58 16.62
N GLY A 337 -2.60 8.20 16.28
CA GLY A 337 -2.24 8.64 14.93
C GLY A 337 -1.33 7.67 14.18
N PRO A 338 -0.87 8.05 12.97
CA PRO A 338 0.04 7.24 12.16
C PRO A 338 1.50 7.30 12.62
N GLU A 339 1.81 8.13 13.62
CA GLU A 339 3.14 8.26 14.19
C GLU A 339 3.40 7.15 15.22
N ASP A 340 4.63 6.64 15.30
CA ASP A 340 5.02 5.70 16.34
C ASP A 340 5.33 6.45 17.64
N LEU A 341 4.85 5.94 18.78
CA LEU A 341 5.02 6.56 20.10
C LEU A 341 6.49 6.84 20.48
N LEU A 342 7.44 6.04 19.95
CA LEU A 342 8.87 6.22 20.19
C LEU A 342 9.55 7.15 19.18
N ALA A 343 8.88 7.54 18.09
CA ALA A 343 9.50 8.24 16.97
C ALA A 343 10.20 9.54 17.42
N GLN A 344 9.51 10.39 18.19
CA GLN A 344 10.08 11.65 18.66
C GLN A 344 11.28 11.46 19.59
N GLU A 345 11.23 10.48 20.48
CA GLU A 345 12.34 10.19 21.39
C GLU A 345 13.55 9.64 20.62
N ILE A 346 13.33 8.77 19.63
CA ILE A 346 14.38 8.27 18.74
C ILE A 346 15.01 9.44 17.97
N LEU A 347 14.21 10.31 17.36
CA LEU A 347 14.69 11.47 16.63
C LEU A 347 15.49 12.41 17.54
N HIS A 348 15.03 12.64 18.77
CA HIS A 348 15.73 13.45 19.76
C HIS A 348 17.11 12.84 20.11
N GLN A 349 17.17 11.54 20.36
CA GLN A 349 18.43 10.86 20.68
C GLN A 349 19.41 10.85 19.51
N LEU A 350 18.93 10.65 18.28
CA LEU A 350 19.75 10.69 17.06
C LEU A 350 20.24 12.11 16.72
N ALA A 351 19.41 13.13 16.98
CA ALA A 351 19.77 14.53 16.79
C ALA A 351 20.82 15.04 17.82
N CYS A 352 21.12 14.26 18.86
CA CYS A 352 22.10 14.57 19.90
C CYS A 352 23.43 13.79 19.69
N PRO A 353 24.34 14.21 18.78
CA PRO A 353 25.62 13.54 18.55
C PRO A 353 26.62 13.63 19.71
N TYR A 354 26.27 14.25 20.85
CA TYR A 354 27.23 14.57 21.92
C TYR A 354 27.19 13.70 23.18
N ARG A 355 26.21 12.82 23.42
CA ARG A 355 26.29 11.91 24.60
C ARG A 355 27.28 10.76 24.43
N SER A 356 27.65 10.38 23.21
CA SER A 356 28.66 9.35 22.93
C SER A 356 30.11 9.83 23.09
N ALA A 357 30.38 11.13 23.00
CA ALA A 357 31.73 11.69 23.15
C ALA A 357 32.05 12.20 24.57
N THR A 358 31.05 12.65 25.34
CA THR A 358 31.31 13.20 26.70
C THR A 358 31.50 12.12 27.76
N ALA A 359 30.89 10.93 27.59
CA ALA A 359 31.13 9.79 28.49
C ALA A 359 32.54 9.20 28.30
N ALA A 360 33.02 9.10 27.05
CA ALA A 360 34.37 8.64 26.75
C ALA A 360 35.47 9.60 27.25
N ARG A 361 35.22 10.93 27.19
CA ARG A 361 36.16 11.92 27.75
C ARG A 361 36.13 12.01 29.28
N LYS A 362 35.00 11.75 29.94
CA LYS A 362 34.96 11.68 31.41
C LYS A 362 35.66 10.45 31.98
N ALA A 363 35.72 9.34 31.23
CA ALA A 363 36.51 8.17 31.61
C ALA A 363 38.03 8.37 31.38
N ALA A 364 38.41 9.10 30.33
CA ALA A 364 39.82 9.39 30.04
C ALA A 364 40.42 10.51 30.92
N GLY A 365 39.59 11.45 31.43
CA GLY A 365 40.03 12.55 32.29
C GLY A 365 39.98 12.27 33.80
N ALA A 366 39.50 11.09 34.23
CA ALA A 366 39.51 10.65 35.63
C ALA A 366 40.68 9.68 35.94
N ALA A 367 41.56 9.43 34.96
CA ALA A 367 42.71 8.53 35.07
C ALA A 367 44.06 9.24 34.82
N SER A 368 44.12 10.57 34.98
CA SER A 368 45.34 11.38 34.84
C SER A 368 45.57 12.26 36.05
#